data_AF-A0A4V3AQ97-F1
#
_entry.id   AF-A0A4V3AQ97-F1
#
_cell.length_a   1.000
_cell.length_b   1.000
_cell.length_c   1.000
_cell.angle_alpha   90.00
_cell.angle_beta   90.00
_cell.angle_gamma   90.00
#
_symmetry.space_group_name_H-M   'P 1'
#
loop_
_entity.id
_entity.type
_entity.pdbx_description
1 polymer ?
#
loop_
_entity_poly.entity_id
_entity_poly.type
_entity_poly.pdbx_seq_one_letter_code
_entity_poly.pdbx_strand_id
1 'polypeptide(L)'
;MTNRLWILGLLFIIFSCQKAEQEVEIKWQELFNGKDIQDWQIKIRNHPLNENYANTFRVEDGNLSVRYDGYEDFGNQYGHIFYKEPFSYYLLQVEYRFIGDQAPGGEGWAYRNSGAMLHSQNPESMLQDQDFPISIEGQFLGGNGTDERSTCNLCTPGTNVVMGDTLFTPHCINSNSKTFHGDQWVQANFLVLGAEEIHHLVGKDTVLSYYQPQIGGGMVSPVDSLVKIDGKLLESGYIALQSESHPIDFRRVALIDLSMLKADKKAMAKLIKEALELSKIDPN
;
A
#
# COMPACT_ATOMS: atom_id res chain seq x y z
N MET A 1 -68.59 55.73 7.68
CA MET A 1 -67.28 55.89 7.02
C MET A 1 -66.30 56.25 8.13
N THR A 2 -65.34 55.46 8.60
CA THR A 2 -64.42 54.50 7.97
C THR A 2 -63.71 53.76 9.12
N ASN A 3 -63.70 52.41 9.13
CA ASN A 3 -62.78 51.61 9.95
C ASN A 3 -61.69 51.07 9.01
N ARG A 4 -60.43 51.47 9.21
CA ARG A 4 -59.27 50.88 8.53
C ARG A 4 -58.47 50.07 9.54
N LEU A 5 -58.63 48.74 9.51
CA LEU A 5 -57.67 47.82 10.12
C LEU A 5 -56.42 47.76 9.23
N TRP A 6 -55.27 47.99 9.84
CA TRP A 6 -53.96 47.76 9.23
C TRP A 6 -53.50 46.35 9.63
N ILE A 7 -53.38 45.45 8.66
CA ILE A 7 -52.74 44.14 8.84
C ILE A 7 -51.27 44.31 8.46
N LEU A 8 -50.38 44.33 9.46
CA LEU A 8 -48.94 44.17 9.24
C LEU A 8 -48.63 42.68 9.07
N GLY A 9 -48.24 42.28 7.86
CA GLY A 9 -47.71 40.94 7.59
C GLY A 9 -46.24 40.86 8.02
N LEU A 10 -45.94 39.98 8.98
CA LEU A 10 -44.57 39.61 9.33
C LEU A 10 -44.01 38.67 8.24
N LEU A 11 -43.02 39.13 7.48
CA LEU A 11 -42.22 38.28 6.60
C LEU A 11 -41.16 37.54 7.44
N PHE A 12 -41.36 36.25 7.67
CA PHE A 12 -40.32 35.38 8.22
C PHE A 12 -39.34 35.00 7.10
N ILE A 13 -38.18 35.66 7.05
CA ILE A 13 -37.07 35.26 6.19
C ILE A 13 -36.37 34.09 6.88
N ILE A 14 -36.64 32.88 6.41
CA ILE A 14 -35.92 31.68 6.83
C ILE A 14 -34.53 31.75 6.17
N PHE A 15 -33.54 32.26 6.90
CA PHE A 15 -32.13 32.07 6.54
C PHE A 15 -31.81 30.59 6.67
N SER A 16 -31.96 29.85 5.56
CA SER A 16 -31.42 28.51 5.45
C SER A 16 -29.90 28.65 5.49
N CYS A 17 -29.31 28.28 6.62
CA CYS A 17 -27.87 28.12 6.75
C CYS A 17 -27.48 26.91 5.88
N GLN A 18 -27.26 27.14 4.58
CA GLN A 18 -26.53 26.20 3.75
C GLN A 18 -25.11 26.16 4.30
N LYS A 19 -24.84 25.12 5.10
CA LYS A 19 -23.49 24.74 5.47
C LYS A 19 -22.77 24.49 4.13
N ALA A 20 -21.90 25.40 3.73
CA ALA A 20 -21.07 25.21 2.55
C ALA A 20 -20.33 23.88 2.76
N GLU A 21 -20.64 22.87 1.95
CA GLU A 21 -19.87 21.63 1.91
C GLU A 21 -18.45 22.08 1.52
N GLN A 22 -17.53 22.05 2.48
CA GLN A 22 -16.14 22.35 2.23
C GLN A 22 -15.63 21.26 1.29
N GLU A 23 -15.46 21.61 0.02
CA GLU A 23 -14.98 20.69 -1.00
C GLU A 23 -13.53 20.34 -0.67
N VAL A 24 -13.30 19.08 -0.33
CA VAL A 24 -11.96 18.57 0.00
C VAL A 24 -11.27 18.26 -1.33
N GLU A 25 -10.22 19.00 -1.63
CA GLU A 25 -9.45 18.83 -2.87
C GLU A 25 -8.74 17.47 -2.88
N ILE A 26 -8.81 16.76 -4.00
CA ILE A 26 -8.06 15.54 -4.25
C ILE A 26 -6.60 15.91 -4.48
N LYS A 27 -5.74 15.62 -3.51
CA LYS A 27 -4.31 15.87 -3.60
C LYS A 27 -3.51 14.58 -3.44
N TRP A 28 -2.98 14.10 -4.57
CA TRP A 28 -1.99 13.01 -4.56
C TRP A 28 -0.64 13.56 -4.10
N GLN A 29 -0.10 12.97 -3.04
CA GLN A 29 1.30 13.07 -2.67
C GLN A 29 2.07 12.00 -3.42
N GLU A 30 2.94 12.41 -4.34
CA GLU A 30 3.86 11.50 -5.02
C GLU A 30 4.97 11.10 -4.05
N LEU A 31 4.91 9.86 -3.54
CA LEU A 31 5.94 9.29 -2.66
C LEU A 31 7.21 8.98 -3.46
N PHE A 32 7.06 8.57 -4.72
CA PHE A 32 8.15 8.48 -5.67
C PHE A 32 8.11 9.67 -6.64
N ASN A 33 9.20 10.43 -6.69
CA ASN A 33 9.29 11.69 -7.44
C ASN A 33 9.71 11.53 -8.92
N GLY A 34 9.96 10.31 -9.38
CA GLY A 34 10.40 10.00 -10.75
C GLY A 34 11.88 10.29 -11.03
N LYS A 35 12.67 10.70 -10.03
CA LYS A 35 14.03 11.23 -10.22
C LYS A 35 15.07 10.59 -9.32
N ASP A 36 14.73 10.36 -8.06
CA ASP A 36 15.65 9.80 -7.07
C ASP A 36 14.89 9.05 -5.97
N ILE A 37 15.67 8.48 -5.06
CA ILE A 37 15.20 7.71 -3.89
C ILE A 37 15.66 8.36 -2.58
N GLN A 38 15.85 9.69 -2.55
CA GLN A 38 16.40 10.39 -1.37
C GLN A 38 15.44 10.39 -0.18
N ASP A 39 14.13 10.34 -0.45
CA ASP A 39 13.08 10.25 0.56
C ASP A 39 12.80 8.80 0.99
N TRP A 40 13.71 7.88 0.68
CA TRP A 40 13.55 6.47 0.94
C TRP A 40 14.74 5.89 1.72
N GLN A 41 14.45 4.93 2.60
CA GLN A 41 15.45 4.18 3.36
C GLN A 41 15.48 2.74 2.85
N ILE A 42 16.69 2.18 2.67
CA ILE A 42 16.85 0.84 2.11
C ILE A 42 17.26 -0.13 3.21
N LYS A 43 16.52 -1.23 3.36
CA LYS A 43 16.92 -2.37 4.19
C LYS A 43 17.00 -3.61 3.32
N ILE A 44 18.20 -4.13 3.15
CA ILE A 44 18.44 -5.45 2.54
C ILE A 44 18.94 -6.37 3.65
N ARG A 45 18.42 -7.60 3.71
CA ARG A 45 18.84 -8.60 4.69
C ARG A 45 20.36 -8.83 4.60
N ASN A 46 21.02 -8.93 5.75
CA ASN A 46 22.47 -9.06 5.94
C ASN A 46 23.27 -7.77 5.68
N HIS A 47 22.63 -6.68 5.23
CA HIS A 47 23.27 -5.38 5.03
C HIS A 47 22.82 -4.36 6.08
N PRO A 48 23.70 -3.42 6.47
CA PRO A 48 23.34 -2.24 7.24
C PRO A 48 22.17 -1.46 6.63
N LEU A 49 21.42 -0.74 7.47
CA LEU A 49 20.40 0.18 7.00
C LEU A 49 21.02 1.24 6.07
N ASN A 50 20.33 1.53 4.97
CA ASN A 50 20.73 2.41 3.87
C ASN A 50 21.92 1.93 3.02
N GLU A 51 22.38 0.69 3.21
CA GLU A 51 23.30 0.07 2.26
C GLU A 51 22.51 -0.58 1.11
N ASN A 52 22.53 0.07 -0.05
CA ASN A 52 21.93 -0.43 -1.28
C ASN A 52 22.88 -1.43 -1.98
N TYR A 53 22.97 -2.63 -1.42
CA TYR A 53 23.79 -3.72 -1.98
C TYR A 53 23.53 -3.87 -3.49
N ALA A 54 24.61 -4.08 -4.26
CA ALA A 54 24.57 -4.28 -5.71
C ALA A 54 23.76 -3.25 -6.53
N ASN A 55 23.45 -2.08 -5.96
CA ASN A 55 22.56 -1.09 -6.57
C ASN A 55 21.18 -1.66 -6.94
N THR A 56 20.61 -2.49 -6.04
CA THR A 56 19.33 -3.19 -6.21
C THR A 56 18.18 -2.24 -6.46
N PHE A 57 18.06 -1.19 -5.66
CA PHE A 57 17.07 -0.13 -5.86
C PHE A 57 17.70 1.04 -6.59
N ARG A 58 17.11 1.49 -7.69
CA ARG A 58 17.63 2.65 -8.44
C ARG A 58 16.52 3.34 -9.21
N VAL A 59 16.82 4.52 -9.73
CA VAL A 59 15.94 5.19 -10.70
C VAL A 59 16.48 4.98 -12.11
N GLU A 60 15.66 4.42 -12.98
CA GLU A 60 16.00 4.08 -14.36
C GLU A 60 14.80 4.41 -15.26
N ASP A 61 15.03 5.22 -16.30
CA ASP A 61 13.99 5.69 -17.24
C ASP A 61 12.74 6.28 -16.55
N GLY A 62 12.94 6.99 -15.44
CA GLY A 62 11.87 7.60 -14.66
C GLY A 62 11.11 6.65 -13.74
N ASN A 63 11.50 5.36 -13.68
CA ASN A 63 10.91 4.36 -12.80
C ASN A 63 11.81 4.12 -11.58
N LEU A 64 11.20 3.79 -10.45
CA LEU A 64 11.89 3.14 -9.35
C LEU A 64 12.01 1.66 -9.70
N SER A 65 13.24 1.21 -9.92
CA SER A 65 13.57 -0.11 -10.47
C SER A 65 14.25 -0.97 -9.42
N VAL A 66 13.76 -2.21 -9.30
CA VAL A 66 14.38 -3.28 -8.50
C VAL A 66 15.02 -4.28 -9.44
N ARG A 67 16.29 -4.58 -9.21
CA ARG A 67 17.17 -5.25 -10.17
C ARG A 67 18.22 -6.09 -9.47
N TYR A 68 18.67 -7.15 -10.14
CA TYR A 68 19.57 -8.13 -9.55
C TYR A 68 20.83 -8.36 -10.40
N ASP A 69 21.20 -7.40 -11.26
CA ASP A 69 22.32 -7.54 -12.21
C ASP A 69 23.69 -7.78 -11.52
N GLY A 70 23.81 -7.41 -10.25
CA GLY A 70 25.01 -7.63 -9.42
C GLY A 70 24.96 -8.87 -8.52
N TYR A 71 23.97 -9.76 -8.68
CA TYR A 71 23.81 -10.96 -7.86
C TYR A 71 24.29 -12.21 -8.62
N GLU A 72 25.29 -12.89 -8.08
CA GLU A 72 25.67 -14.23 -8.55
C GLU A 72 24.66 -15.31 -8.08
N ASP A 73 24.11 -15.10 -6.88
CA ASP A 73 23.04 -15.86 -6.24
C ASP A 73 22.23 -14.89 -5.37
N PHE A 74 20.90 -15.06 -5.30
CA PHE A 74 20.03 -14.19 -4.52
C PHE A 74 20.34 -14.28 -3.02
N GLY A 75 20.70 -15.46 -2.52
CA GLY A 75 21.19 -15.66 -1.15
C GLY A 75 20.17 -15.29 -0.06
N ASN A 76 18.87 -15.35 -0.35
CA ASN A 76 17.79 -14.88 0.52
C ASN A 76 17.99 -13.42 0.99
N GLN A 77 18.56 -12.57 0.13
CA GLN A 77 18.80 -11.15 0.40
C GLN A 77 17.53 -10.33 0.12
N TYR A 78 16.45 -10.66 0.81
CA TYR A 78 15.19 -9.91 0.73
C TYR A 78 15.44 -8.44 1.07
N GLY A 79 14.87 -7.57 0.26
CA GLY A 79 15.07 -6.13 0.37
C GLY A 79 13.75 -5.39 0.47
N HIS A 80 13.77 -4.26 1.15
CA HIS A 80 12.63 -3.37 1.26
C HIS A 80 13.11 -1.92 1.19
N ILE A 81 12.45 -1.09 0.40
CA ILE A 81 12.69 0.34 0.34
C ILE A 81 11.50 1.07 0.97
N PHE A 82 11.74 1.79 2.06
CA PHE A 82 10.73 2.40 2.94
C PHE A 82 10.63 3.89 2.68
N TYR A 83 9.43 4.41 2.46
CA TYR A 83 9.24 5.86 2.39
C TYR A 83 9.50 6.47 3.77
N LYS A 84 10.12 7.65 3.83
CA LYS A 84 10.65 8.27 5.06
C LYS A 84 9.67 8.49 6.23
N GLU A 85 8.36 8.44 6.01
CA GLU A 85 7.35 8.77 7.01
C GLU A 85 6.24 7.70 7.09
N PRO A 86 5.70 7.41 8.29
CA PRO A 86 4.60 6.49 8.48
C PRO A 86 3.23 7.16 8.22
N PHE A 87 2.25 6.35 7.81
CA PHE A 87 0.87 6.77 7.57
C PHE A 87 -0.13 5.91 8.35
N SER A 88 -1.36 6.40 8.49
CA SER A 88 -2.45 5.72 9.23
C SER A 88 -3.72 5.55 8.40
N TYR A 89 -4.25 6.63 7.80
CA TYR A 89 -5.45 6.61 6.97
C TYR A 89 -5.07 7.12 5.58
N TYR A 90 -5.15 6.26 4.56
CA TYR A 90 -4.72 6.64 3.22
C TYR A 90 -5.34 5.79 2.12
N LEU A 91 -5.37 6.38 0.92
CA LEU A 91 -5.46 5.64 -0.35
C LEU A 91 -4.08 5.65 -0.99
N LEU A 92 -3.41 4.50 -1.00
CA LEU A 92 -2.14 4.29 -1.70
C LEU A 92 -2.41 3.78 -3.11
N GLN A 93 -1.65 4.27 -4.07
CA GLN A 93 -1.61 3.81 -5.44
C GLN A 93 -0.20 3.43 -5.83
N VAL A 94 -0.06 2.24 -6.41
CA VAL A 94 1.20 1.71 -6.92
C VAL A 94 0.98 1.21 -8.34
N GLU A 95 1.73 1.75 -9.28
CA GLU A 95 1.76 1.27 -10.66
C GLU A 95 3.07 0.52 -10.90
N TYR A 96 2.96 -0.78 -11.14
CA TYR A 96 4.10 -1.67 -11.25
C TYR A 96 4.05 -2.57 -12.48
N ARG A 97 5.20 -3.11 -12.89
CA ARG A 97 5.30 -4.22 -13.85
C ARG A 97 6.50 -5.10 -13.53
N PHE A 98 6.33 -6.41 -13.68
CA PHE A 98 7.47 -7.33 -13.67
C PHE A 98 8.17 -7.31 -15.03
N ILE A 99 9.49 -7.42 -15.01
CA ILE A 99 10.30 -7.49 -16.22
C ILE A 99 11.42 -8.52 -16.06
N GLY A 100 12.02 -8.92 -17.18
CA GLY A 100 13.21 -9.77 -17.17
C GLY A 100 13.05 -11.10 -16.44
N ASP A 101 14.18 -11.67 -16.07
CA ASP A 101 14.28 -12.99 -15.45
C ASP A 101 14.57 -12.88 -13.95
N GLN A 102 14.09 -13.87 -13.19
CA GLN A 102 14.37 -14.00 -11.76
C GLN A 102 15.88 -14.19 -11.55
N ALA A 103 16.40 -13.59 -10.48
CA ALA A 103 17.80 -13.73 -10.08
C ALA A 103 18.16 -15.22 -9.86
N PRO A 104 19.40 -15.64 -10.17
CA PRO A 104 19.87 -16.98 -9.82
C PRO A 104 19.68 -17.25 -8.33
N GLY A 105 19.24 -18.47 -7.97
CA GLY A 105 18.99 -18.84 -6.58
C GLY A 105 17.73 -18.24 -5.96
N GLY A 106 16.98 -17.40 -6.70
CA GLY A 106 15.65 -16.95 -6.31
C GLY A 106 14.69 -18.13 -6.15
N GLU A 107 13.84 -18.06 -5.14
CA GLU A 107 12.97 -19.17 -4.78
C GLU A 107 11.86 -19.35 -5.82
N GLY A 108 11.48 -20.61 -6.09
CA GLY A 108 10.50 -20.90 -7.14
C GLY A 108 9.11 -20.26 -6.91
N TRP A 109 8.74 -19.97 -5.66
CA TRP A 109 7.50 -19.26 -5.35
C TRP A 109 7.58 -17.75 -5.64
N ALA A 110 8.79 -17.20 -5.67
CA ALA A 110 9.07 -15.77 -5.87
C ALA A 110 9.20 -15.36 -7.34
N TYR A 111 8.94 -16.29 -8.29
CA TYR A 111 8.83 -15.93 -9.70
C TYR A 111 7.80 -14.81 -9.86
N ARG A 112 8.17 -13.68 -10.46
CA ARG A 112 7.33 -12.47 -10.58
C ARG A 112 6.57 -12.16 -9.30
N ASN A 113 7.29 -12.12 -8.17
CA ASN A 113 6.76 -11.76 -6.86
C ASN A 113 7.46 -10.49 -6.34
N SER A 114 6.65 -9.65 -5.73
CA SER A 114 7.03 -8.42 -5.03
C SER A 114 5.81 -8.02 -4.19
N GLY A 115 5.80 -6.84 -3.60
CA GLY A 115 4.67 -6.36 -2.82
C GLY A 115 4.85 -4.96 -2.28
N ALA A 116 3.74 -4.37 -1.87
CA ALA A 116 3.73 -3.18 -1.03
C ALA A 116 3.46 -3.58 0.41
N MET A 117 4.38 -3.22 1.31
CA MET A 117 4.21 -3.39 2.75
C MET A 117 3.38 -2.22 3.29
N LEU A 118 2.23 -2.54 3.87
CA LEU A 118 1.26 -1.63 4.47
C LEU A 118 1.40 -1.69 5.99
N HIS A 119 1.44 -0.51 6.64
CA HIS A 119 1.68 -0.40 8.08
C HIS A 119 2.92 -1.19 8.53
N SER A 120 4.01 -1.01 7.79
CA SER A 120 5.26 -1.71 8.00
C SER A 120 6.00 -1.23 9.23
N GLN A 121 6.76 -2.14 9.83
CA GLN A 121 7.74 -1.89 10.88
C GLN A 121 8.68 -0.73 10.50
N ASN A 122 9.10 0.05 11.50
CA ASN A 122 10.16 1.05 11.31
C ASN A 122 11.46 0.34 10.87
N PRO A 123 12.06 0.70 9.71
CA PRO A 123 13.30 0.07 9.23
C PRO A 123 14.47 0.18 10.21
N GLU A 124 14.54 1.21 11.06
CA GLU A 124 15.57 1.37 12.09
C GLU A 124 15.45 0.32 13.22
N SER A 125 14.26 -0.26 13.39
CA SER A 125 14.01 -1.30 14.39
C SER A 125 14.19 -2.72 13.86
N MET A 126 14.44 -2.87 12.54
CA MET A 126 14.67 -4.18 11.93
C MET A 126 16.10 -4.63 12.22
N LEU A 127 16.25 -5.91 12.57
CA LEU A 127 17.58 -6.51 12.73
C LEU A 127 18.29 -6.56 11.37
N GLN A 128 19.62 -6.59 11.39
CA GLN A 128 20.41 -6.62 10.16
C GLN A 128 20.07 -7.83 9.28
N ASP A 129 19.87 -9.00 9.88
CA ASP A 129 19.57 -10.27 9.23
C ASP A 129 18.08 -10.65 9.21
N GLN A 130 17.19 -9.74 9.66
CA GLN A 130 15.74 -9.90 9.57
C GLN A 130 15.29 -9.97 8.11
N ASP A 131 14.54 -11.01 7.76
CA ASP A 131 14.09 -11.31 6.40
C ASP A 131 13.02 -10.35 5.87
N PHE A 132 11.94 -10.13 6.62
CA PHE A 132 10.81 -9.28 6.24
C PHE A 132 10.50 -8.28 7.36
N PRO A 133 9.91 -7.11 7.08
CA PRO A 133 9.37 -6.26 8.14
C PRO A 133 8.10 -6.89 8.72
N ILE A 134 7.85 -6.70 10.02
CA ILE A 134 6.53 -6.94 10.60
C ILE A 134 5.53 -6.01 9.89
N SER A 135 4.65 -6.56 9.06
CA SER A 135 3.81 -5.75 8.18
C SER A 135 2.64 -6.54 7.60
N ILE A 136 1.71 -5.82 6.99
CA ILE A 136 0.72 -6.38 6.09
C ILE A 136 1.27 -6.24 4.67
N GLU A 137 1.21 -7.29 3.87
CA GLU A 137 1.69 -7.25 2.49
C GLU A 137 0.53 -7.30 1.49
N GLY A 138 0.45 -6.27 0.65
CA GLY A 138 -0.26 -6.32 -0.62
C GLY A 138 0.63 -6.97 -1.67
N GLN A 139 0.54 -8.29 -1.82
CA GLN A 139 1.42 -9.07 -2.67
C GLN A 139 1.15 -8.79 -4.15
N PHE A 140 2.20 -8.52 -4.91
CA PHE A 140 2.19 -8.39 -6.37
C PHE A 140 2.65 -9.68 -7.01
N LEU A 141 1.77 -10.31 -7.81
CA LEU A 141 2.12 -11.49 -8.60
C LEU A 141 1.92 -11.24 -10.10
N GLY A 142 2.91 -11.64 -10.89
CA GLY A 142 2.81 -11.74 -12.35
C GLY A 142 2.50 -13.16 -12.82
N GLY A 143 1.74 -13.29 -13.90
CA GLY A 143 1.44 -14.58 -14.51
C GLY A 143 2.62 -15.14 -15.31
N ASN A 144 2.71 -16.47 -15.41
CA ASN A 144 3.72 -17.18 -16.22
C ASN A 144 3.35 -17.33 -17.70
N GLY A 145 2.13 -16.91 -18.07
CA GLY A 145 1.61 -16.93 -19.45
C GLY A 145 0.57 -18.02 -19.69
N THR A 146 0.35 -18.92 -18.72
CA THR A 146 -0.58 -20.04 -18.84
C THR A 146 -1.51 -20.18 -17.65
N ASP A 147 -0.98 -20.12 -16.44
CA ASP A 147 -1.72 -20.46 -15.22
C ASP A 147 -2.38 -19.25 -14.59
N GLU A 148 -3.55 -19.47 -13.98
CA GLU A 148 -4.19 -18.47 -13.15
C GLU A 148 -3.37 -18.23 -11.87
N ARG A 149 -3.06 -16.95 -11.65
CA ARG A 149 -2.35 -16.42 -10.50
C ARG A 149 -2.86 -15.01 -10.19
N SER A 150 -3.62 -14.87 -9.10
CA SER A 150 -4.14 -13.58 -8.65
C SER A 150 -3.02 -12.69 -8.11
N THR A 151 -3.15 -11.38 -8.28
CA THR A 151 -2.31 -10.35 -7.65
C THR A 151 -3.09 -9.59 -6.57
N CYS A 152 -2.43 -8.68 -5.85
CA CYS A 152 -2.98 -7.99 -4.68
C CYS A 152 -3.53 -8.97 -3.63
N ASN A 153 -2.85 -10.10 -3.46
CA ASN A 153 -3.14 -11.06 -2.39
C ASN A 153 -2.73 -10.45 -1.04
N LEU A 154 -3.12 -11.09 0.05
CA LEU A 154 -2.62 -10.74 1.37
C LEU A 154 -1.54 -11.74 1.76
N CYS A 155 -0.41 -11.23 2.24
CA CYS A 155 0.52 -11.98 3.07
C CYS A 155 0.76 -11.23 4.40
N THR A 156 1.05 -11.95 5.48
CA THR A 156 1.07 -11.41 6.85
C THR A 156 2.39 -11.68 7.60
N PRO A 157 3.55 -11.20 7.10
CA PRO A 157 4.83 -11.40 7.80
C PRO A 157 4.78 -10.71 9.18
N GLY A 158 4.89 -11.50 10.25
CA GLY A 158 4.82 -10.99 11.61
C GLY A 158 3.47 -10.40 12.02
N THR A 159 2.40 -10.67 11.26
CA THR A 159 1.08 -10.12 11.51
C THR A 159 -0.02 -11.16 11.34
N ASN A 160 -1.22 -10.82 11.83
CA ASN A 160 -2.49 -11.51 11.60
C ASN A 160 -3.56 -10.45 11.27
N VAL A 161 -4.68 -10.88 10.71
CA VAL A 161 -5.83 -10.01 10.43
C VAL A 161 -7.13 -10.68 10.84
N VAL A 162 -8.23 -9.94 10.90
CA VAL A 162 -9.58 -10.49 11.07
C VAL A 162 -10.27 -10.59 9.71
N MET A 163 -10.79 -11.78 9.40
CA MET A 163 -11.62 -12.05 8.22
C MET A 163 -12.98 -12.56 8.65
N GLY A 164 -14.04 -11.83 8.28
CA GLY A 164 -15.35 -12.04 8.87
C GLY A 164 -15.26 -11.84 10.39
N ASP A 165 -15.60 -12.86 11.16
CA ASP A 165 -15.57 -12.82 12.63
C ASP A 165 -14.40 -13.61 13.23
N THR A 166 -13.39 -13.98 12.42
CA THR A 166 -12.30 -14.89 12.85
C THR A 166 -10.93 -14.27 12.64
N LEU A 167 -10.03 -14.47 13.62
CA LEU A 167 -8.61 -14.16 13.46
C LEU A 167 -8.00 -15.12 12.43
N PHE A 168 -7.60 -14.57 11.30
CA PHE A 168 -6.87 -15.24 10.24
C PHE A 168 -5.37 -15.27 10.59
N THR A 169 -4.86 -16.48 10.84
CA THR A 169 -3.47 -16.76 11.18
C THR A 169 -2.62 -17.44 10.10
N PRO A 170 -3.17 -18.01 9.00
CA PRO A 170 -2.35 -18.41 7.88
C PRO A 170 -1.60 -17.20 7.28
N HIS A 171 -0.45 -17.46 6.67
CA HIS A 171 0.39 -16.38 6.17
C HIS A 171 -0.19 -15.68 4.95
N CYS A 172 -0.72 -16.41 3.97
CA CYS A 172 -1.24 -15.81 2.75
C CYS A 172 -2.65 -16.29 2.39
N ILE A 173 -3.40 -15.42 1.71
CA ILE A 173 -4.67 -15.74 1.04
C ILE A 173 -4.77 -15.00 -0.29
N ASN A 174 -5.24 -15.72 -1.30
CA ASN A 174 -5.44 -15.17 -2.63
C ASN A 174 -6.59 -14.15 -2.64
N SER A 175 -6.41 -13.08 -3.42
CA SER A 175 -7.52 -12.19 -3.77
C SER A 175 -8.39 -12.80 -4.87
N ASN A 176 -9.48 -12.12 -5.23
CA ASN A 176 -10.31 -12.51 -6.38
C ASN A 176 -9.88 -11.84 -7.70
N SER A 177 -8.68 -11.24 -7.76
CA SER A 177 -8.22 -10.54 -8.95
C SER A 177 -7.90 -11.49 -10.11
N LYS A 178 -7.97 -10.95 -11.33
CA LYS A 178 -7.48 -11.65 -12.52
C LYS A 178 -5.95 -11.73 -12.53
N THR A 179 -5.44 -12.59 -13.39
CA THR A 179 -4.00 -12.67 -13.68
C THR A 179 -3.58 -11.63 -14.71
N PHE A 180 -2.40 -11.05 -14.48
CA PHE A 180 -1.74 -10.13 -15.40
C PHE A 180 -0.46 -10.80 -15.93
N HIS A 181 -0.49 -11.22 -17.18
CA HIS A 181 0.61 -11.93 -17.84
C HIS A 181 1.58 -10.99 -18.53
N GLY A 182 2.85 -11.40 -18.64
CA GLY A 182 3.88 -10.61 -19.30
C GLY A 182 4.15 -9.28 -18.60
N ASP A 183 4.73 -8.33 -19.34
CA ASP A 183 5.36 -7.14 -18.76
C ASP A 183 4.43 -5.92 -18.77
N GLN A 184 3.13 -6.17 -18.61
CA GLN A 184 2.11 -5.12 -18.61
C GLN A 184 2.12 -4.33 -17.29
N TRP A 185 1.82 -3.05 -17.38
CA TRP A 185 1.58 -2.22 -16.21
C TRP A 185 0.30 -2.62 -15.49
N VAL A 186 0.38 -2.72 -14.16
CA VAL A 186 -0.74 -3.02 -13.27
C VAL A 186 -0.84 -1.90 -12.23
N GLN A 187 -2.05 -1.39 -12.02
CA GLN A 187 -2.34 -0.43 -10.94
C GLN A 187 -2.96 -1.19 -9.77
N ALA A 188 -2.23 -1.26 -8.68
CA ALA A 188 -2.76 -1.66 -7.39
C ALA A 188 -3.15 -0.41 -6.60
N ASN A 189 -4.31 -0.45 -5.95
CA ASN A 189 -4.67 0.54 -4.94
C ASN A 189 -4.91 -0.15 -3.60
N PHE A 190 -4.58 0.54 -2.52
CA PHE A 190 -4.77 0.06 -1.16
C PHE A 190 -5.47 1.15 -0.35
N LEU A 191 -6.70 0.87 0.08
CA LEU A 191 -7.41 1.73 1.02
C LEU A 191 -7.14 1.21 2.43
N VAL A 192 -6.44 2.00 3.23
CA VAL A 192 -6.05 1.64 4.59
C VAL A 192 -6.64 2.67 5.55
N LEU A 193 -7.51 2.22 6.45
CA LEU A 193 -8.23 3.08 7.39
C LEU A 193 -7.80 2.78 8.83
N GLY A 194 -6.55 3.10 9.15
CA GLY A 194 -5.94 2.78 10.44
C GLY A 194 -5.90 1.27 10.67
N ALA A 195 -6.27 0.84 11.88
CA ALA A 195 -6.46 -0.57 12.20
C ALA A 195 -7.91 -1.04 11.98
N GLU A 196 -8.80 -0.23 11.39
CA GLU A 196 -10.21 -0.60 11.23
C GLU A 196 -10.37 -1.59 10.07
N GLU A 197 -10.04 -1.15 8.86
CA GLU A 197 -10.21 -1.93 7.63
C GLU A 197 -9.11 -1.63 6.62
N ILE A 198 -8.75 -2.67 5.86
CA ILE A 198 -7.86 -2.57 4.71
C ILE A 198 -8.52 -3.26 3.52
N HIS A 199 -8.49 -2.58 2.38
CA HIS A 199 -8.99 -3.09 1.11
C HIS A 199 -7.90 -3.04 0.06
N HIS A 200 -7.70 -4.15 -0.63
CA HIS A 200 -6.87 -4.23 -1.82
C HIS A 200 -7.74 -4.06 -3.05
N LEU A 201 -7.27 -3.28 -4.01
CA LEU A 201 -7.92 -3.05 -5.28
C LEU A 201 -6.95 -3.26 -6.44
N VAL A 202 -7.50 -3.72 -7.56
CA VAL A 202 -6.80 -3.70 -8.85
C VAL A 202 -7.58 -2.78 -9.78
N GLY A 203 -6.93 -1.72 -10.26
CA GLY A 203 -7.65 -0.60 -10.84
C GLY A 203 -8.60 0.00 -9.80
N LYS A 204 -9.91 -0.09 -10.04
CA LYS A 204 -10.95 0.37 -9.11
C LYS A 204 -11.75 -0.77 -8.46
N ASP A 205 -11.46 -2.01 -8.82
CA ASP A 205 -12.20 -3.16 -8.34
C ASP A 205 -11.59 -3.63 -7.03
N THR A 206 -12.39 -3.66 -5.95
CA THR A 206 -11.96 -4.24 -4.68
C THR A 206 -11.86 -5.75 -4.80
N VAL A 207 -10.67 -6.29 -4.53
CA VAL A 207 -10.37 -7.71 -4.72
C VAL A 207 -10.13 -8.48 -3.43
N LEU A 208 -9.89 -7.76 -2.33
CA LEU A 208 -9.72 -8.33 -1.00
C LEU A 208 -10.05 -7.29 0.07
N SER A 209 -10.65 -7.73 1.17
CA SER A 209 -10.98 -6.88 2.34
C SER A 209 -10.75 -7.66 3.63
N TYR A 210 -10.16 -7.01 4.62
CA TYR A 210 -9.96 -7.57 5.96
C TYR A 210 -9.83 -6.44 6.99
N TYR A 211 -9.83 -6.82 8.27
CA TYR A 211 -9.98 -5.89 9.39
C TYR A 211 -8.90 -6.12 10.44
N GLN A 212 -8.71 -5.15 11.33
CA GLN A 212 -7.92 -5.30 12.55
C GLN A 212 -6.54 -5.96 12.34
N PRO A 213 -5.69 -5.41 11.44
CA PRO A 213 -4.33 -5.90 11.30
C PRO A 213 -3.60 -5.76 12.64
N GLN A 214 -2.94 -6.82 13.08
CA GLN A 214 -2.27 -6.88 14.37
C GLN A 214 -0.94 -7.63 14.25
N ILE A 215 0.04 -7.24 15.05
CA ILE A 215 1.27 -8.02 15.22
C ILE A 215 0.90 -9.42 15.72
N GLY A 216 1.53 -10.44 15.16
CA GLY A 216 1.20 -11.84 15.41
C GLY A 216 1.99 -12.78 14.50
N GLY A 217 1.57 -14.03 14.42
CA GLY A 217 2.05 -14.96 13.39
C GLY A 217 3.57 -15.19 13.37
N GLY A 218 4.02 -15.80 12.27
CA GLY A 218 5.43 -16.07 11.95
C GLY A 218 5.81 -15.43 10.61
N MET A 219 6.60 -16.14 9.79
CA MET A 219 7.05 -15.66 8.47
C MET A 219 7.79 -14.32 8.53
N VAL A 220 8.47 -14.12 9.65
CA VAL A 220 9.43 -13.05 9.89
C VAL A 220 10.48 -13.57 10.88
N SER A 221 11.76 -13.44 10.55
CA SER A 221 12.85 -13.99 11.34
C SER A 221 14.23 -13.42 10.96
N PRO A 222 15.14 -13.22 11.94
CA PRO A 222 14.82 -13.02 13.35
C PRO A 222 14.08 -11.70 13.56
N VAL A 223 13.53 -11.50 14.76
CA VAL A 223 12.84 -10.26 15.16
C VAL A 223 13.23 -9.87 16.58
N ASP A 224 13.35 -8.57 16.84
CA ASP A 224 13.46 -8.07 18.20
C ASP A 224 12.15 -8.32 18.96
N SER A 225 12.23 -9.07 20.06
CA SER A 225 11.07 -9.40 20.90
C SER A 225 10.46 -8.17 21.58
N LEU A 226 11.21 -7.08 21.71
CA LEU A 226 10.69 -5.79 22.20
C LEU A 226 9.82 -5.08 21.16
N VAL A 227 9.99 -5.41 19.87
CA VAL A 227 9.19 -4.86 18.77
C VAL A 227 7.99 -5.76 18.46
N LYS A 228 8.16 -7.09 18.50
CA LYS A 228 7.11 -8.07 18.19
C LYS A 228 6.15 -8.30 19.36
N ILE A 229 5.29 -7.31 19.62
CA ILE A 229 4.26 -7.37 20.66
C ILE A 229 2.97 -7.95 20.07
N ASP A 230 2.81 -9.27 20.14
CA ASP A 230 1.65 -9.98 19.60
C ASP A 230 0.31 -9.46 20.16
N GLY A 231 -0.68 -9.31 19.29
CA GLY A 231 -1.99 -8.74 19.60
C GLY A 231 -2.04 -7.20 19.49
N LYS A 232 -0.91 -6.52 19.33
CA LYS A 232 -0.89 -5.06 19.12
C LYS A 232 -1.47 -4.73 17.74
N LEU A 233 -2.52 -3.91 17.70
CA LEU A 233 -3.09 -3.39 16.46
C LEU A 233 -2.08 -2.50 15.71
N LEU A 234 -2.07 -2.66 14.39
CA LEU A 234 -1.31 -1.83 13.46
C LEU A 234 -2.16 -0.63 13.03
N GLU A 235 -2.16 0.41 13.86
CA GLU A 235 -2.91 1.66 13.59
C GLU A 235 -2.23 2.57 12.57
N SER A 236 -0.90 2.44 12.43
CA SER A 236 -0.08 3.18 11.48
C SER A 236 1.23 2.44 11.23
N GLY A 237 1.94 2.80 10.17
CA GLY A 237 3.29 2.31 9.93
C GLY A 237 3.84 2.82 8.62
N TYR A 238 5.06 2.39 8.30
CA TYR A 238 5.75 2.76 7.07
C TYR A 238 5.11 2.09 5.85
N ILE A 239 5.31 2.70 4.68
CA ILE A 239 5.02 2.06 3.39
C ILE A 239 6.36 1.64 2.80
N ALA A 240 6.46 0.38 2.37
CA ALA A 240 7.67 -0.12 1.72
C ALA A 240 7.36 -0.90 0.43
N LEU A 241 8.31 -0.92 -0.49
CA LEU A 241 8.26 -1.75 -1.69
C LEU A 241 9.30 -2.87 -1.60
N GLN A 242 8.89 -4.08 -1.96
CA GLN A 242 9.68 -5.29 -1.76
C GLN A 242 10.60 -5.60 -2.95
N SER A 243 11.78 -6.11 -2.61
CA SER A 243 12.75 -6.77 -3.48
C SER A 243 12.82 -8.25 -3.09
N GLU A 244 12.28 -9.11 -3.94
CA GLU A 244 12.19 -10.54 -3.71
C GLU A 244 12.55 -11.34 -4.97
N SER A 245 13.82 -11.21 -5.38
CA SER A 245 14.48 -11.96 -6.46
C SER A 245 13.99 -11.74 -7.90
N HIS A 246 12.79 -11.21 -8.16
CA HIS A 246 12.33 -10.93 -9.54
C HIS A 246 12.36 -9.42 -9.86
N PRO A 247 12.98 -8.98 -10.97
CA PRO A 247 12.98 -7.57 -11.34
C PRO A 247 11.58 -6.98 -11.53
N ILE A 248 11.39 -5.76 -11.02
CA ILE A 248 10.12 -5.03 -11.06
C ILE A 248 10.41 -3.53 -11.25
N ASP A 249 9.55 -2.86 -12.00
CA ASP A 249 9.52 -1.41 -12.12
C ASP A 249 8.30 -0.85 -11.41
N PHE A 250 8.46 0.31 -10.78
CA PHE A 250 7.39 1.14 -10.26
C PHE A 250 7.47 2.52 -10.92
N ARG A 251 6.49 2.87 -11.75
CA ARG A 251 6.46 4.20 -12.38
C ARG A 251 5.78 5.26 -11.52
N ARG A 252 4.87 4.83 -10.65
CA ARG A 252 4.13 5.72 -9.75
C ARG A 252 3.92 5.06 -8.40
N VAL A 253 4.21 5.82 -7.35
CA VAL A 253 3.89 5.47 -5.96
C VAL A 253 3.34 6.75 -5.34
N ALA A 254 2.04 6.79 -5.13
CA ALA A 254 1.34 8.00 -4.72
C ALA A 254 0.30 7.71 -3.65
N LEU A 255 0.04 8.69 -2.79
CA LEU A 255 -0.85 8.55 -1.66
C LEU A 255 -1.77 9.75 -1.53
N ILE A 256 -3.03 9.52 -1.17
CA ILE A 256 -3.90 10.54 -0.59
C ILE A 256 -3.99 10.28 0.90
N ASP A 257 -3.62 11.26 1.71
CA ASP A 257 -3.80 11.22 3.16
C ASP A 257 -5.28 11.50 3.50
N LEU A 258 -5.91 10.54 4.17
CA LEU A 258 -7.31 10.57 4.56
C LEU A 258 -7.50 10.87 6.05
N SER A 259 -6.42 11.12 6.80
CA SER A 259 -6.44 11.34 8.26
C SER A 259 -7.39 12.47 8.68
N MET A 260 -7.39 13.57 7.92
CA MET A 260 -8.26 14.72 8.16
C MET A 260 -9.75 14.42 7.95
N LEU A 261 -10.08 13.32 7.24
CA LEU A 261 -11.45 12.90 6.96
C LEU A 261 -11.94 11.76 7.84
N LYS A 262 -11.12 11.28 8.80
CA LYS A 262 -11.47 10.15 9.69
C LYS A 262 -12.86 10.28 10.33
N ALA A 263 -13.26 11.49 10.73
CA ALA A 263 -14.55 11.76 11.36
C ALA A 263 -15.70 11.95 10.35
N ASP A 264 -15.42 12.26 9.08
CA ASP A 264 -16.42 12.48 8.03
C ASP A 264 -16.35 11.38 6.97
N LYS A 265 -16.91 10.21 7.32
CA LYS A 265 -16.93 9.03 6.46
C LYS A 265 -17.62 9.29 5.11
N LYS A 266 -18.58 10.23 5.04
CA LYS A 266 -19.27 10.58 3.80
C LYS A 266 -18.33 11.37 2.87
N ALA A 267 -17.64 12.38 3.40
CA ALA A 267 -16.65 13.14 2.63
C ALA A 267 -15.49 12.23 2.18
N MET A 268 -15.00 11.36 3.06
CA MET A 268 -13.96 10.39 2.72
C MET A 268 -14.37 9.46 1.57
N ALA A 269 -15.57 8.84 1.65
CA ALA A 269 -16.06 7.95 0.60
C ALA A 269 -16.26 8.68 -0.73
N LYS A 270 -16.72 9.93 -0.71
CA LYS A 270 -16.83 10.77 -1.92
C LYS A 270 -15.45 11.00 -2.53
N LEU A 271 -14.48 11.43 -1.72
CA LEU A 271 -13.11 11.71 -2.18
C LEU A 271 -12.44 10.46 -2.77
N ILE A 272 -12.53 9.31 -2.10
CA ILE A 272 -11.95 8.04 -2.58
C ILE A 272 -12.53 7.68 -3.95
N LYS A 273 -13.85 7.77 -4.10
CA LYS A 273 -14.53 7.46 -5.36
C LYS A 273 -14.05 8.37 -6.49
N GLU A 274 -14.00 9.67 -6.25
CA GLU A 274 -13.56 10.64 -7.25
C GLU A 274 -12.08 10.44 -7.62
N ALA A 275 -11.22 10.17 -6.63
CA ALA A 275 -9.81 9.88 -6.85
C ALA A 275 -9.58 8.63 -7.71
N LEU A 276 -10.32 7.54 -7.45
CA LEU A 276 -10.23 6.30 -8.22
C LEU A 276 -10.76 6.45 -9.66
N GLU A 277 -11.75 7.31 -9.91
CA GLU A 277 -12.27 7.57 -11.27
C GLU A 277 -11.34 8.46 -12.11
N LEU A 278 -10.57 9.35 -11.46
CA LEU A 278 -9.54 10.15 -12.12
C LEU A 278 -8.26 9.34 -12.40
N SER A 279 -8.02 8.30 -11.61
CA SER A 279 -6.90 7.38 -11.75
C SER A 279 -7.11 6.36 -12.88
N LYS A 280 -6.90 6.79 -14.12
CA LYS A 280 -6.79 5.86 -15.25
C LYS A 280 -5.32 5.51 -15.48
N ILE A 281 -5.02 4.22 -15.54
CA ILE A 281 -3.74 3.72 -16.06
C ILE A 281 -3.55 4.29 -17.46
N ASP A 282 -2.50 5.10 -17.67
CA ASP A 282 -2.00 5.34 -19.02
C ASP A 282 -1.39 4.02 -19.52
N PRO A 283 -1.92 3.40 -20.58
CA PRO A 283 -1.37 2.15 -21.10
C PRO A 283 0.05 2.29 -21.66
N ASN A 284 0.55 3.53 -21.81
CA ASN A 284 1.88 3.84 -22.33
C ASN A 284 2.90 4.05 -21.21
#